data_AF-A0A8S9XW08-F1
#
_entry.id   AF-A0A8S9XW08-F1
#
_cell.length_a   1.000
_cell.length_b   1.000
_cell.length_c   1.000
_cell.angle_alpha   90.00
_cell.angle_beta   90.00
_cell.angle_gamma   90.00
#
_symmetry.space_group_name_H-M   'P 1'
#
loop_
_entity.id
_entity.type
_entity.pdbx_description
1 polymer ?
#
loop_
_entity_poly.entity_id
_entity_poly.type
_entity_poly.pdbx_seq_one_letter_code
_entity_poly.pdbx_strand_id
1 'polypeptide(L)'
;MKVVVVSVSNMNQVIIPGRKPRYYNEISALSVIAGNSNVDPDQYETPPPGVQHVKVYAFCTETSTITGENDAEYDLTQYLKFRVFDGAPKINIGFLETYNALQWSDQVKPMHLGFEPSLLPAKTEELVNILENPILPVKACRIGGWKAGSSRKVFHTVLYVPKDLCRTAYCGYNINACFDFLKASSHHEVCFKSAYWGGPCAKDTGSALFCTFFDGGNVFAILTTSINCEMENLPCVYTTMNQVILQYKNVFGL
;
A
#
# COMPACT_ATOMS: atom_id res chain seq x y z
N MET A 1 4.89 17.54 -4.91
CA MET A 1 5.50 16.28 -4.43
C MET A 1 6.00 15.50 -5.63
N LYS A 2 7.25 15.02 -5.63
CA LYS A 2 7.82 14.25 -6.75
C LYS A 2 7.81 12.74 -6.54
N VAL A 3 7.48 12.27 -5.34
CA VAL A 3 7.51 10.85 -5.00
C VAL A 3 6.11 10.38 -4.63
N VAL A 4 5.72 9.17 -5.05
CA VAL A 4 4.47 8.52 -4.68
C VAL A 4 4.78 7.15 -4.08
N VAL A 5 4.15 6.83 -2.95
CA VAL A 5 4.26 5.50 -2.35
C VAL A 5 3.35 4.56 -3.11
N VAL A 6 3.88 3.40 -3.51
CA VAL A 6 3.12 2.36 -4.18
C VAL A 6 3.32 1.04 -3.47
N SER A 7 2.34 0.16 -3.61
CA SER A 7 2.54 -1.25 -3.32
C SER A 7 3.19 -1.91 -4.52
N VAL A 8 4.31 -2.60 -4.31
CA VAL A 8 5.08 -3.15 -5.42
C VAL A 8 4.38 -4.35 -6.08
N SER A 9 3.44 -5.01 -5.39
CA SER A 9 2.57 -6.01 -6.03
C SER A 9 1.75 -5.46 -7.20
N ASN A 10 1.45 -4.16 -7.21
CA ASN A 10 0.77 -3.52 -8.36
C ASN A 10 1.69 -3.33 -9.58
N MET A 11 2.98 -3.58 -9.42
CA MET A 11 3.96 -3.49 -10.51
C MET A 11 4.04 -4.80 -11.30
N ASN A 12 3.32 -5.84 -10.88
CA ASN A 12 3.36 -7.17 -11.50
C ASN A 12 2.71 -7.17 -12.89
N GLN A 13 3.35 -7.83 -13.87
CA GLN A 13 2.78 -8.08 -15.19
C GLN A 13 2.22 -9.51 -15.30
N VAL A 14 1.25 -9.69 -16.18
CA VAL A 14 0.73 -11.02 -16.52
C VAL A 14 1.84 -11.84 -17.20
N ILE A 15 2.15 -13.02 -16.64
CA ILE A 15 3.13 -13.94 -17.23
C ILE A 15 2.58 -14.48 -18.55
N ILE A 16 3.24 -14.16 -19.66
CA ILE A 16 2.91 -14.69 -20.98
C ILE A 16 3.70 -15.99 -21.20
N PRO A 17 3.03 -17.12 -21.49
CA PRO A 17 3.69 -18.40 -21.76
C PRO A 17 4.77 -18.28 -22.85
N GLY A 18 5.95 -18.87 -22.63
CA GLY A 18 7.08 -18.81 -23.56
C GLY A 18 7.96 -17.55 -23.43
N ARG A 19 7.60 -16.60 -22.55
CA ARG A 19 8.49 -15.50 -22.14
C ARG A 19 9.03 -15.75 -20.74
N LYS A 20 10.20 -15.20 -20.43
CA LYS A 20 10.67 -15.11 -19.04
C LYS A 20 9.59 -14.38 -18.22
N PRO A 21 9.18 -14.89 -17.05
CA PRO A 21 8.28 -14.17 -16.16
C PRO A 21 8.79 -12.74 -15.92
N ARG A 22 7.95 -11.74 -16.13
CA ARG A 22 8.24 -10.33 -15.88
C ARG A 22 7.32 -9.84 -14.78
N TYR A 23 7.86 -9.14 -13.79
CA TYR A 23 7.12 -8.67 -12.60
C TYR A 23 7.12 -7.14 -12.51
N TYR A 24 7.32 -6.48 -13.65
CA TYR A 24 7.56 -5.05 -13.73
C TYR A 24 6.96 -4.46 -15.02
N ASN A 25 6.22 -3.36 -14.90
CA ASN A 25 5.79 -2.52 -16.02
C ASN A 25 6.91 -1.59 -16.45
N GLU A 26 7.24 -1.47 -17.74
CA GLU A 26 8.26 -0.52 -18.23
C GLU A 26 8.10 0.87 -17.59
N ILE A 27 9.17 1.40 -16.95
CA ILE A 27 9.14 2.70 -16.23
C ILE A 27 8.59 3.78 -17.17
N SER A 28 9.08 3.76 -18.40
CA SER A 28 8.74 4.72 -19.45
C SER A 28 7.24 4.72 -19.80
N ALA A 29 6.55 3.59 -19.62
CA ALA A 29 5.12 3.48 -19.85
C ALA A 29 4.29 4.01 -18.67
N LEU A 30 4.85 4.04 -17.46
CA LEU A 30 4.11 4.37 -16.25
C LEU A 30 3.80 5.86 -16.10
N SER A 31 2.72 6.11 -15.40
CA SER A 31 2.28 7.44 -15.02
C SER A 31 1.59 7.42 -13.67
N VAL A 32 1.62 8.55 -12.99
CA VAL A 32 0.79 8.83 -11.82
C VAL A 32 -0.35 9.72 -12.29
N ILE A 33 -1.57 9.23 -12.09
CA ILE A 33 -2.77 10.02 -12.31
C ILE A 33 -3.33 10.45 -10.96
N ALA A 34 -3.58 11.75 -10.81
CA ALA A 34 -4.16 12.32 -9.60
C ALA A 34 -5.25 13.32 -9.96
N GLY A 35 -6.23 13.50 -9.08
CA GLY A 35 -7.26 14.54 -9.25
C GLY A 35 -8.53 14.06 -9.96
N ASN A 36 -9.19 13.04 -9.43
CA ASN A 36 -10.60 12.73 -9.71
C ASN A 36 -11.19 12.08 -8.45
N SER A 37 -12.24 12.66 -7.88
CA SER A 37 -12.84 12.18 -6.63
C SER A 37 -13.89 11.08 -6.83
N ASN A 38 -14.33 10.81 -8.06
CA ASN A 38 -15.53 10.04 -8.31
C ASN A 38 -15.30 8.70 -9.02
N VAL A 39 -14.44 8.69 -10.04
CA VAL A 39 -14.22 7.52 -10.91
C VAL A 39 -12.73 7.32 -11.14
N ASP A 40 -12.33 6.06 -11.25
CA ASP A 40 -10.99 5.64 -11.62
C ASP A 40 -10.58 6.35 -12.93
N PRO A 41 -9.50 7.15 -12.92
CA PRO A 41 -9.14 7.95 -14.07
C PRO A 41 -8.71 7.13 -15.29
N ASP A 42 -8.34 5.85 -15.13
CA ASP A 42 -8.01 4.94 -16.24
C ASP A 42 -9.21 4.63 -17.14
N GLN A 43 -10.43 5.01 -16.74
CA GLN A 43 -11.64 4.84 -17.54
C GLN A 43 -11.81 5.93 -18.62
N TYR A 44 -11.02 7.00 -18.58
CA TYR A 44 -11.19 8.14 -19.49
C TYR A 44 -10.10 8.15 -20.57
N GLU A 45 -10.52 8.09 -21.84
CA GLU A 45 -9.62 8.38 -22.97
C GLU A 45 -9.15 9.84 -22.93
N THR A 46 -9.98 10.76 -22.40
CA THR A 46 -9.64 12.17 -22.17
C THR A 46 -9.86 12.52 -20.71
N PRO A 47 -8.82 12.90 -19.94
CA PRO A 47 -8.95 13.17 -18.52
C PRO A 47 -9.94 14.32 -18.22
N PRO A 48 -10.84 14.19 -17.24
CA PRO A 48 -11.71 15.28 -16.84
C PRO A 48 -10.93 16.47 -16.23
N PRO A 49 -11.52 17.68 -16.19
CA PRO A 49 -10.86 18.86 -15.63
C PRO A 49 -10.37 18.63 -14.20
N GLY A 50 -9.14 19.06 -13.91
CA GLY A 50 -8.50 18.89 -12.59
C GLY A 50 -7.73 17.59 -12.42
N VAL A 51 -7.84 16.64 -13.36
CA VAL A 51 -6.96 15.48 -13.43
C VAL A 51 -5.58 15.92 -13.91
N GLN A 52 -4.56 15.45 -13.20
CA GLN A 52 -3.16 15.61 -13.52
C GLN A 52 -2.60 14.25 -13.90
N HIS A 53 -1.83 14.25 -14.98
CA HIS A 53 -1.16 13.07 -15.50
C HIS A 53 0.34 13.37 -15.54
N VAL A 54 1.11 12.65 -14.72
CA VAL A 54 2.52 12.89 -14.54
C VAL A 54 3.31 11.62 -14.86
N LYS A 55 4.30 11.74 -15.74
CA LYS A 55 5.17 10.61 -16.09
C LYS A 55 6.09 10.21 -14.94
N VAL A 56 6.28 8.91 -14.79
CA VAL A 56 7.24 8.32 -13.85
C VAL A 56 8.64 8.42 -14.46
N TYR A 57 9.58 8.90 -13.65
CA TYR A 57 11.00 8.94 -13.95
C TYR A 57 11.70 7.67 -13.48
N ALA A 58 11.41 7.25 -12.25
CA ALA A 58 12.06 6.11 -11.63
C ALA A 58 11.13 5.35 -10.67
N PHE A 59 11.42 4.07 -10.48
CA PHE A 59 10.89 3.24 -9.41
C PHE A 59 12.04 2.90 -8.47
N CYS A 60 11.89 3.25 -7.20
CA CYS A 60 12.91 3.13 -6.19
C CYS A 60 12.45 2.22 -5.06
N THR A 61 13.33 1.33 -4.63
CA THR A 61 13.24 0.51 -3.42
C THR A 61 14.49 0.74 -2.58
N GLU A 62 14.56 0.18 -1.38
CA GLU A 62 15.77 0.27 -0.52
C GLU A 62 17.04 -0.26 -1.18
N THR A 63 16.92 -1.14 -2.18
CA THR A 63 18.05 -1.84 -2.79
C THR A 63 18.29 -1.50 -4.25
N SER A 64 17.31 -0.87 -4.92
CA SER A 64 17.32 -0.72 -6.37
C SER A 64 16.63 0.56 -6.82
N THR A 65 17.19 1.16 -7.86
CA THR A 65 16.56 2.25 -8.62
C THR A 65 16.48 1.86 -10.08
N ILE A 66 15.27 1.85 -10.62
CA ILE A 66 14.97 1.52 -12.01
C ILE A 66 14.45 2.78 -12.68
N THR A 67 14.94 3.08 -13.87
CA THR A 67 14.65 4.25 -14.70
C THR A 67 14.28 3.79 -16.11
N GLY A 68 13.76 4.68 -16.95
CA GLY A 68 13.46 4.35 -18.35
C GLY A 68 14.67 3.90 -19.18
N GLU A 69 15.90 4.20 -18.75
CA GLU A 69 17.13 3.79 -19.47
C GLU A 69 17.53 2.33 -19.14
N ASN A 70 17.03 1.78 -18.04
CA ASN A 70 17.35 0.45 -17.55
C ASN A 70 16.09 -0.34 -17.13
N ASP A 71 14.94 -0.05 -17.74
CA ASP A 71 13.66 -0.73 -17.46
C ASP A 71 13.47 -2.06 -18.20
N ALA A 72 14.42 -2.42 -19.07
CA ALA A 72 14.41 -3.68 -19.79
C ALA A 72 14.71 -4.88 -18.87
N GLU A 73 13.72 -5.77 -18.72
CA GLU A 73 13.85 -7.11 -18.12
C GLU A 73 14.31 -7.17 -16.66
N TYR A 74 13.90 -6.19 -15.84
CA TYR A 74 14.21 -6.26 -14.41
C TYR A 74 13.29 -7.26 -13.70
N ASP A 75 13.86 -8.37 -13.24
CA ASP A 75 13.16 -9.30 -12.36
C ASP A 75 13.04 -8.69 -10.97
N LEU A 76 11.92 -8.03 -10.73
CA LEU A 76 11.64 -7.46 -9.44
C LEU A 76 11.52 -8.54 -8.35
N THR A 77 11.23 -9.83 -8.65
CA THR A 77 11.02 -10.93 -7.65
C THR A 77 12.18 -11.15 -6.69
N GLN A 78 13.38 -10.66 -7.01
CA GLN A 78 14.53 -10.76 -6.13
C GLN A 78 14.51 -9.71 -4.99
N TYR A 79 13.86 -8.57 -5.22
CA TYR A 79 13.73 -7.46 -4.25
C TYR A 79 12.35 -7.43 -3.62
N LEU A 80 11.38 -7.78 -4.45
CA LEU A 80 10.11 -8.28 -4.06
C LEU A 80 10.32 -9.55 -3.24
N LYS A 81 10.14 -9.53 -1.92
CA LYS A 81 9.84 -10.76 -1.15
C LYS A 81 8.45 -11.36 -1.53
N PHE A 82 8.03 -11.21 -2.79
CA PHE A 82 6.79 -11.67 -3.39
C PHE A 82 7.12 -12.98 -4.05
N ARG A 83 7.04 -14.04 -3.26
CA ARG A 83 6.19 -15.09 -3.79
C ARG A 83 4.79 -14.69 -3.42
N VAL A 84 3.98 -14.38 -4.44
CA VAL A 84 2.55 -14.20 -4.25
C VAL A 84 1.98 -15.40 -3.49
N PHE A 85 2.64 -16.58 -3.47
CA PHE A 85 2.85 -17.39 -2.23
C PHE A 85 4.14 -18.21 -2.10
N ASP A 86 4.83 -18.03 -0.97
CA ASP A 86 5.20 -19.07 0.02
C ASP A 86 5.31 -18.45 1.45
N GLY A 87 4.41 -17.53 1.83
CA GLY A 87 4.35 -17.09 3.24
C GLY A 87 3.71 -15.73 3.56
N ALA A 88 3.07 -15.06 2.59
CA ALA A 88 2.45 -13.73 2.68
C ALA A 88 3.47 -12.58 2.90
N PRO A 89 3.47 -11.55 2.02
CA PRO A 89 4.56 -10.58 1.98
C PRO A 89 4.56 -9.69 3.21
N LYS A 90 5.77 -9.45 3.73
CA LYS A 90 6.09 -8.39 4.69
C LYS A 90 6.55 -7.17 3.93
N ILE A 91 6.05 -5.98 4.31
CA ILE A 91 6.58 -4.69 3.87
C ILE A 91 6.64 -4.59 2.33
N ASN A 92 5.47 -4.53 1.70
CA ASN A 92 5.28 -4.40 0.26
C ASN A 92 5.14 -2.94 -0.18
N ILE A 93 6.21 -2.17 -0.10
CA ILE A 93 6.19 -0.77 -0.54
C ILE A 93 7.38 -0.45 -1.43
N GLY A 94 7.17 0.52 -2.31
CA GLY A 94 8.21 1.16 -3.11
C GLY A 94 7.79 2.58 -3.45
N PHE A 95 8.64 3.28 -4.19
CA PHE A 95 8.48 4.70 -4.46
C PHE A 95 8.55 4.95 -5.96
N LEU A 96 7.56 5.66 -6.51
CA LEU A 96 7.63 6.19 -7.85
C LEU A 96 8.12 7.64 -7.78
N GLU A 97 9.31 7.90 -8.32
CA GLU A 97 9.74 9.26 -8.60
C GLU A 97 9.16 9.72 -9.93
N THR A 98 8.64 10.93 -9.97
CA THR A 98 7.96 11.54 -11.12
C THR A 98 8.78 12.68 -11.68
N TYR A 99 8.73 12.88 -13.01
CA TYR A 99 9.46 13.97 -13.68
C TYR A 99 9.05 15.34 -13.16
N ASN A 100 7.74 15.54 -12.98
CA ASN A 100 7.15 16.79 -12.51
C ASN A 100 6.45 16.56 -11.17
N ALA A 101 6.48 17.56 -10.30
CA ALA A 101 5.69 17.49 -9.08
C ALA A 101 4.19 17.60 -9.39
N LEU A 102 3.37 16.80 -8.69
CA LEU A 102 1.92 17.04 -8.63
C LEU A 102 1.64 18.43 -8.07
N GLN A 103 0.80 19.19 -8.77
CA GLN A 103 0.33 20.52 -8.39
C GLN A 103 -0.82 20.39 -7.39
N TRP A 104 -0.79 21.20 -6.34
CA TRP A 104 -1.86 21.19 -5.36
C TRP A 104 -3.13 21.84 -5.94
N SER A 105 -4.26 21.24 -5.64
CA SER A 105 -5.58 21.71 -6.07
C SER A 105 -6.65 21.21 -5.10
N ASP A 106 -7.92 21.56 -5.34
CA ASP A 106 -9.01 21.02 -4.53
C ASP A 106 -9.17 19.51 -4.64
N GLN A 107 -8.70 18.91 -5.73
CA GLN A 107 -8.78 17.46 -5.98
C GLN A 107 -7.46 16.73 -5.68
N VAL A 108 -6.36 17.45 -5.46
CA VAL A 108 -5.03 16.90 -5.18
C VAL A 108 -4.43 17.63 -4.00
N LYS A 109 -4.48 17.00 -2.82
CA LYS A 109 -3.97 17.56 -1.56
C LYS A 109 -2.96 16.60 -0.93
N PRO A 110 -1.89 17.11 -0.32
CA PRO A 110 -1.03 16.28 0.51
C PRO A 110 -1.81 15.79 1.71
N MET A 111 -1.49 14.59 2.18
CA MET A 111 -1.96 14.13 3.48
C MET A 111 -0.84 14.27 4.49
N HIS A 112 -1.12 14.94 5.60
CA HIS A 112 -0.15 15.12 6.66
C HIS A 112 -0.05 13.84 7.50
N LEU A 113 1.15 13.57 8.01
CA LEU A 113 1.37 12.52 9.01
C LEU A 113 0.95 12.97 10.41
N GLY A 114 0.78 14.29 10.61
CA GLY A 114 0.47 14.90 11.91
C GLY A 114 1.63 14.95 12.90
N PHE A 115 2.68 14.15 12.66
CA PHE A 115 3.84 14.06 13.52
C PHE A 115 5.12 14.50 12.84
N GLU A 116 6.03 15.04 13.64
CA GLU A 116 7.45 15.09 13.29
C GLU A 116 7.96 13.67 13.00
N PRO A 117 8.77 13.46 11.95
CA PRO A 117 9.29 12.14 11.59
C PRO A 117 10.02 11.42 12.74
N SER A 118 10.60 12.15 13.68
CA SER A 118 11.27 11.61 14.88
C SER A 118 10.31 11.02 15.91
N LEU A 119 9.05 11.48 15.96
CA LEU A 119 8.03 11.02 16.91
C LEU A 119 7.17 9.88 16.33
N LEU A 120 7.16 9.74 15.01
CA LEU A 120 6.37 8.74 14.29
C LEU A 120 6.63 7.28 14.77
N PRO A 121 7.87 6.84 15.07
CA PRO A 121 8.10 5.49 15.57
C PRO A 121 7.39 5.24 16.91
N ALA A 122 7.61 6.12 17.89
CA ALA A 122 7.02 5.99 19.22
C ALA A 122 5.47 6.07 19.16
N LYS A 123 4.92 6.97 18.34
CA LYS A 123 3.46 7.11 18.16
C LYS A 123 2.83 5.91 17.47
N THR A 124 3.54 5.32 16.49
CA THR A 124 3.10 4.09 15.82
C THR A 124 3.11 2.92 16.79
N GLU A 125 4.20 2.76 17.55
CA GLU A 125 4.33 1.68 18.54
C GLU A 125 3.26 1.79 19.63
N GLU A 126 3.08 2.98 20.21
CA GLU A 126 2.02 3.28 21.18
C GLU A 126 0.65 2.86 20.64
N LEU A 127 0.31 3.28 19.41
CA LEU A 127 -0.97 2.94 18.83
C LEU A 127 -1.11 1.44 18.56
N VAL A 128 -0.09 0.78 18.00
CA VAL A 128 -0.12 -0.67 17.76
C VAL A 128 -0.31 -1.42 19.07
N ASN A 129 0.35 -1.02 20.15
CA ASN A 129 0.19 -1.65 21.46
C ASN A 129 -1.23 -1.50 22.01
N ILE A 130 -1.85 -0.33 21.84
CA ILE A 130 -3.25 -0.09 22.20
C ILE A 130 -4.20 -0.96 21.34
N LEU A 131 -3.90 -1.12 20.05
CA LEU A 131 -4.73 -1.92 19.14
C LEU A 131 -4.65 -3.42 19.44
N GLU A 132 -3.47 -3.93 19.82
CA GLU A 132 -3.27 -5.33 20.24
C GLU A 132 -3.90 -5.61 21.62
N ASN A 133 -3.94 -4.61 22.50
CA ASN A 133 -4.48 -4.72 23.86
C ASN A 133 -5.50 -3.60 24.14
N PRO A 134 -6.70 -3.67 23.53
CA PRO A 134 -7.65 -2.57 23.57
C PRO A 134 -8.20 -2.36 24.97
N ILE A 135 -7.93 -1.17 25.53
CA ILE A 135 -8.51 -0.70 26.81
C ILE A 135 -9.93 -0.13 26.59
N LEU A 136 -10.23 0.29 25.36
CA LEU A 136 -11.50 0.87 24.93
C LEU A 136 -11.99 0.19 23.63
N PRO A 137 -13.26 0.33 23.25
CA PRO A 137 -13.78 -0.22 21.99
C PRO A 137 -12.94 0.26 20.79
N VAL A 138 -12.47 -0.70 19.99
CA VAL A 138 -11.65 -0.45 18.81
C VAL A 138 -12.42 0.45 17.84
N LYS A 139 -11.85 1.60 17.52
CA LYS A 139 -12.40 2.52 16.51
C LYS A 139 -12.01 2.04 15.12
N ALA A 140 -12.88 2.29 14.15
CA ALA A 140 -12.62 1.91 12.77
C ALA A 140 -11.71 2.92 12.05
N CYS A 141 -10.87 2.40 11.16
CA CYS A 141 -10.13 3.17 10.18
C CYS A 141 -10.86 3.15 8.83
N ARG A 142 -10.43 4.01 7.90
CA ARG A 142 -10.97 4.08 6.54
C ARG A 142 -9.86 3.95 5.53
N ILE A 143 -10.14 3.25 4.44
CA ILE A 143 -9.23 3.14 3.29
C ILE A 143 -10.02 3.42 2.01
N GLY A 144 -9.42 4.20 1.12
CA GLY A 144 -9.95 4.43 -0.22
C GLY A 144 -9.67 3.25 -1.14
N GLY A 145 -10.58 3.00 -2.07
CA GLY A 145 -10.41 2.01 -3.13
C GLY A 145 -11.37 2.28 -4.29
N TRP A 146 -11.36 1.40 -5.28
CA TRP A 146 -12.22 1.49 -6.45
C TRP A 146 -13.19 0.31 -6.48
N LYS A 147 -14.50 0.60 -6.53
CA LYS A 147 -15.51 -0.47 -6.59
C LYS A 147 -15.38 -1.27 -7.88
N ALA A 148 -15.27 -2.60 -7.77
CA ALA A 148 -15.26 -3.49 -8.93
C ALA A 148 -16.49 -3.28 -9.84
N GLY A 149 -16.27 -3.35 -11.16
CA GLY A 149 -17.31 -3.19 -12.19
C GLY A 149 -17.72 -1.74 -12.48
N SER A 150 -17.85 -0.88 -11.46
CA SER A 150 -18.27 0.52 -11.65
C SER A 150 -17.12 1.54 -11.65
N SER A 151 -15.93 1.12 -11.18
CA SER A 151 -14.76 1.97 -11.02
C SER A 151 -14.99 3.24 -10.20
N ARG A 152 -16.06 3.29 -9.40
CA ARG A 152 -16.36 4.43 -8.52
C ARG A 152 -15.49 4.40 -7.28
N LYS A 153 -15.10 5.59 -6.81
CA LYS A 153 -14.38 5.72 -5.54
C LYS A 153 -15.26 5.22 -4.40
N VAL A 154 -14.69 4.36 -3.56
CA VAL A 154 -15.34 3.88 -2.35
C VAL A 154 -14.39 4.00 -1.17
N PHE A 155 -14.97 4.05 0.02
CA PHE A 155 -14.21 3.97 1.26
C PHE A 155 -14.67 2.75 2.03
N HIS A 156 -13.75 1.86 2.34
CA HIS A 156 -14.00 0.73 3.21
C HIS A 156 -13.74 1.16 4.66
N THR A 157 -14.68 0.84 5.54
CA THR A 157 -14.50 0.96 6.98
C THR A 157 -13.88 -0.34 7.48
N VAL A 158 -12.69 -0.27 8.06
CA VAL A 158 -11.92 -1.45 8.47
C VAL A 158 -11.61 -1.40 9.96
N LEU A 159 -11.58 -2.57 10.59
CA LEU A 159 -11.30 -2.79 12.01
C LEU A 159 -9.97 -3.50 12.15
N TYR A 160 -9.25 -3.18 13.22
CA TYR A 160 -7.99 -3.82 13.52
C TYR A 160 -8.19 -5.31 13.83
N VAL A 161 -7.28 -6.14 13.34
CA VAL A 161 -7.21 -7.57 13.65
C VAL A 161 -5.88 -7.81 14.38
N PRO A 162 -5.90 -8.33 15.63
CA PRO A 162 -4.70 -8.70 16.36
C PRO A 162 -3.76 -9.58 15.52
N LYS A 163 -2.44 -9.33 15.63
CA LYS A 163 -1.45 -10.00 14.75
C LYS A 163 -1.51 -11.52 14.84
N ASP A 164 -1.74 -12.07 16.03
CA ASP A 164 -1.85 -13.52 16.20
C ASP A 164 -3.05 -14.11 15.45
N LEU A 165 -4.20 -13.42 15.47
CA LEU A 165 -5.39 -13.84 14.73
C LEU A 165 -5.19 -13.68 13.22
N CYS A 166 -4.53 -12.60 12.80
CA CYS A 166 -4.19 -12.40 11.39
C CYS A 166 -3.25 -13.50 10.90
N ARG A 167 -2.20 -13.84 11.67
CA ARG A 167 -1.29 -14.93 11.36
C ARG A 167 -2.01 -16.27 11.28
N THR A 168 -2.92 -16.57 12.21
CA THR A 168 -3.70 -17.82 12.17
C THR A 168 -4.58 -17.91 10.92
N ALA A 169 -5.23 -16.81 10.51
CA ALA A 169 -6.02 -16.79 9.28
C ALA A 169 -5.14 -17.10 8.04
N TYR A 170 -3.98 -16.46 7.95
CA TYR A 170 -3.03 -16.69 6.86
C TYR A 170 -2.39 -18.08 6.91
N CYS A 171 -2.15 -18.64 8.10
CA CYS A 171 -1.65 -20.00 8.30
C CYS A 171 -2.62 -21.06 7.74
N GLY A 172 -3.94 -20.84 7.91
CA GLY A 172 -4.97 -21.70 7.31
C GLY A 172 -5.02 -21.65 5.78
N TYR A 173 -4.58 -20.54 5.18
CA TYR A 173 -4.51 -20.36 3.73
C TYR A 173 -3.15 -20.83 3.15
N ASN A 174 -2.04 -20.56 3.85
CA ASN A 174 -0.70 -20.99 3.48
C ASN A 174 0.13 -21.34 4.74
N ILE A 175 0.57 -22.59 4.82
CA ILE A 175 1.31 -23.13 5.98
C ILE A 175 2.63 -22.38 6.27
N ASN A 176 3.27 -21.78 5.26
CA ASN A 176 4.51 -21.05 5.46
C ASN A 176 4.30 -19.73 6.22
N ALA A 177 3.07 -19.18 6.19
CA ALA A 177 2.73 -17.99 6.96
C ALA A 177 2.67 -18.27 8.48
N CYS A 178 2.64 -19.53 8.93
CA CYS A 178 2.53 -19.85 10.35
C CYS A 178 3.76 -19.45 11.17
N PHE A 179 4.95 -19.41 10.57
CA PHE A 179 6.21 -19.30 11.31
C PHE A 179 6.77 -17.88 11.38
N ASP A 180 6.80 -17.17 10.24
CA ASP A 180 7.48 -15.89 10.17
C ASP A 180 6.57 -14.69 9.92
N PHE A 181 5.30 -14.88 9.58
CA PHE A 181 4.39 -13.78 9.25
C PHE A 181 3.91 -13.01 10.50
N LEU A 182 3.98 -11.67 10.45
CA LEU A 182 3.46 -10.76 11.48
C LEU A 182 3.85 -11.11 12.93
N LYS A 183 5.15 -11.15 13.20
CA LYS A 183 5.66 -11.38 14.57
C LYS A 183 5.07 -10.33 15.51
N ALA A 184 4.60 -10.75 16.69
CA ALA A 184 3.97 -9.88 17.68
C ALA A 184 4.84 -8.65 18.02
N SER A 185 6.16 -8.85 18.09
CA SER A 185 7.16 -7.81 18.37
C SER A 185 7.42 -6.82 17.22
N SER A 186 6.92 -7.05 16.01
CA SER A 186 7.07 -6.12 14.90
C SER A 186 5.98 -5.05 14.94
N HIS A 187 6.33 -3.77 14.84
CA HIS A 187 5.38 -2.66 14.69
C HIS A 187 5.33 -2.12 13.24
N HIS A 188 5.98 -2.82 12.31
CA HIS A 188 6.07 -2.39 10.91
C HIS A 188 4.86 -2.82 10.11
N GLU A 189 4.19 -3.89 10.53
CA GLU A 189 3.02 -4.44 9.85
C GLU A 189 1.85 -4.60 10.80
N VAL A 190 0.65 -4.34 10.28
CA VAL A 190 -0.61 -4.41 11.01
C VAL A 190 -1.69 -5.01 10.13
N CYS A 191 -2.69 -5.65 10.73
CA CYS A 191 -3.82 -6.19 9.99
C CYS A 191 -5.10 -5.42 10.27
N PHE A 192 -5.85 -5.20 9.20
CA PHE A 192 -7.21 -4.70 9.29
C PHE A 192 -8.12 -5.52 8.37
N LYS A 193 -9.39 -5.60 8.76
CA LYS A 193 -10.43 -6.27 7.99
C LYS A 193 -11.64 -5.36 7.87
N SER A 194 -12.32 -5.37 6.74
CA SER A 194 -13.58 -4.66 6.56
C SER A 194 -14.59 -5.02 7.65
N ALA A 195 -15.25 -4.01 8.21
CA ALA A 195 -16.34 -4.15 9.16
C ALA A 195 -17.62 -4.70 8.50
N TYR A 196 -17.68 -4.63 7.16
CA TYR A 196 -18.84 -5.00 6.35
C TYR A 196 -18.45 -5.97 5.24
N TRP A 197 -19.46 -6.48 4.53
CA TRP A 197 -19.22 -7.32 3.35
C TRP A 197 -18.49 -6.55 2.24
N GLY A 198 -17.38 -7.12 1.78
CA GLY A 198 -16.51 -6.53 0.77
C GLY A 198 -15.41 -5.67 1.38
N GLY A 199 -14.17 -6.10 1.20
CA GLY A 199 -12.97 -5.38 1.62
C GLY A 199 -12.19 -4.78 0.46
N PRO A 200 -11.08 -4.07 0.77
CA PRO A 200 -10.10 -3.68 -0.23
C PRO A 200 -9.61 -4.90 -1.01
N CYS A 201 -9.41 -4.76 -2.31
CA CYS A 201 -8.91 -5.80 -3.20
C CYS A 201 -7.41 -5.62 -3.52
N ALA A 202 -6.81 -6.58 -4.24
CA ALA A 202 -5.42 -6.50 -4.68
C ALA A 202 -5.11 -5.20 -5.45
N LYS A 203 -6.05 -4.74 -6.29
CA LYS A 203 -5.95 -3.47 -7.04
C LYS A 203 -5.92 -2.22 -6.16
N ASP A 204 -6.40 -2.31 -4.92
CA ASP A 204 -6.41 -1.19 -3.99
C ASP A 204 -5.12 -1.12 -3.18
N THR A 205 -4.20 -2.10 -3.32
CA THR A 205 -2.89 -2.06 -2.64
C THR A 205 -2.13 -0.78 -3.01
N GLY A 206 -1.37 -0.23 -2.06
CA GLY A 206 -0.77 1.10 -2.15
C GLY A 206 -1.66 2.21 -1.62
N SER A 207 -2.95 1.94 -1.38
CA SER A 207 -3.86 2.93 -0.79
C SER A 207 -3.54 3.20 0.68
N ALA A 208 -3.72 4.45 1.09
CA ALA A 208 -3.52 4.89 2.46
C ALA A 208 -4.68 4.51 3.38
N LEU A 209 -4.33 4.05 4.58
CA LEU A 209 -5.24 3.77 5.69
C LEU A 209 -5.26 4.94 6.66
N PHE A 210 -6.44 5.52 6.86
CA PHE A 210 -6.68 6.69 7.70
C PHE A 210 -7.38 6.29 8.99
N CYS A 211 -6.82 6.69 10.13
CA CYS A 211 -7.37 6.35 11.44
C CYS A 211 -7.64 7.64 12.22
N THR A 212 -8.91 7.90 12.58
CA THR A 212 -9.34 9.13 13.28
C THR A 212 -8.70 9.29 14.67
N PHE A 213 -8.29 8.18 15.26
CA PHE A 213 -7.60 8.13 16.55
C PHE A 213 -6.07 8.23 16.44
N PHE A 214 -5.53 8.30 15.22
CA PHE A 214 -4.12 8.59 14.98
C PHE A 214 -3.98 10.10 14.71
N ASP A 215 -3.87 10.88 15.79
CA ASP A 215 -3.70 12.34 15.78
C ASP A 215 -4.74 13.10 14.93
N GLY A 216 -6.01 12.73 15.12
CA GLY A 216 -7.14 13.45 14.51
C GLY A 216 -7.50 13.02 13.09
N GLY A 217 -6.89 11.97 12.53
CA GLY A 217 -7.28 11.41 11.22
C GLY A 217 -6.16 11.26 10.20
N ASN A 218 -4.92 11.08 10.64
CA ASN A 218 -3.77 10.99 9.75
C ASN A 218 -3.61 9.61 9.10
N VAL A 219 -2.68 9.54 8.12
CA VAL A 219 -2.28 8.27 7.50
C VAL A 219 -1.53 7.43 8.52
N PHE A 220 -2.10 6.28 8.86
CA PHE A 220 -1.49 5.35 9.80
C PHE A 220 -0.62 4.31 9.08
N ALA A 221 -1.09 3.79 7.95
CA ALA A 221 -0.43 2.71 7.22
C ALA A 221 -0.79 2.73 5.72
N ILE A 222 -0.05 1.96 4.92
CA ILE A 222 -0.29 1.74 3.49
C ILE A 222 -0.72 0.29 3.29
N LEU A 223 -1.78 0.05 2.52
CA LEU A 223 -2.24 -1.31 2.20
C LEU A 223 -1.18 -2.03 1.38
N THR A 224 -0.67 -3.13 1.92
CA THR A 224 0.40 -3.91 1.31
C THR A 224 -0.04 -5.24 0.75
N THR A 225 -1.03 -5.87 1.39
CA THR A 225 -1.51 -7.19 0.96
C THR A 225 -3.02 -7.21 1.08
N SER A 226 -3.68 -7.48 -0.03
CA SER A 226 -5.08 -7.88 -0.07
C SER A 226 -5.21 -9.09 -0.97
N ILE A 227 -5.79 -10.16 -0.43
CA ILE A 227 -6.05 -11.41 -1.15
C ILE A 227 -7.55 -11.56 -1.29
N ASN A 228 -8.00 -11.87 -2.50
CA ASN A 228 -9.39 -12.18 -2.80
C ASN A 228 -10.40 -11.17 -2.23
N CYS A 229 -10.04 -9.88 -2.12
CA CYS A 229 -10.92 -8.85 -1.57
C CYS A 229 -11.48 -9.16 -0.16
N GLU A 230 -10.66 -9.80 0.68
CA GLU A 230 -11.02 -10.32 2.01
C GLU A 230 -12.05 -11.46 2.02
N MET A 231 -12.32 -12.09 0.88
CA MET A 231 -12.99 -13.39 0.83
C MET A 231 -12.21 -14.43 1.64
N GLU A 232 -12.88 -15.52 2.02
CA GLU A 232 -12.29 -16.59 2.88
C GLU A 232 -11.85 -16.08 4.26
N ASN A 233 -12.41 -14.95 4.68
CA ASN A 233 -12.15 -14.31 5.97
C ASN A 233 -10.70 -13.80 6.15
N LEU A 234 -9.90 -13.69 5.09
CA LEU A 234 -8.52 -13.19 5.18
C LEU A 234 -8.49 -11.66 5.46
N PRO A 235 -7.84 -11.20 6.54
CA PRO A 235 -7.60 -9.77 6.75
C PRO A 235 -6.61 -9.20 5.73
N CYS A 236 -6.67 -7.91 5.49
CA CYS A 236 -5.63 -7.19 4.74
C CYS A 236 -4.44 -6.85 5.65
N VAL A 237 -3.25 -6.85 5.06
CA VAL A 237 -1.99 -6.46 5.73
C VAL A 237 -1.58 -5.09 5.25
N TYR A 238 -1.13 -4.26 6.18
CA TYR A 238 -0.68 -2.90 5.93
C TYR A 238 0.71 -2.70 6.50
N THR A 239 1.49 -1.84 5.86
CA THR A 239 2.79 -1.37 6.37
C THR A 239 2.62 -0.01 7.02
N THR A 240 3.05 0.12 8.27
CA THR A 240 2.88 1.36 9.05
C THR A 240 3.70 2.50 8.45
N MET A 241 3.21 3.74 8.60
CA MET A 241 3.91 4.91 8.07
C MET A 241 5.31 5.09 8.66
N ASN A 242 5.55 4.61 9.88
CA ASN A 242 6.90 4.54 10.45
C ASN A 242 7.86 3.79 9.53
N GLN A 243 7.48 2.58 9.10
CA GLN A 243 8.30 1.79 8.18
C GLN A 243 8.42 2.47 6.81
N VAL A 244 7.33 3.04 6.29
CA VAL A 244 7.35 3.76 5.00
C VAL A 244 8.35 4.91 5.02
N ILE A 245 8.38 5.71 6.10
CA ILE A 245 9.30 6.84 6.23
C ILE A 245 10.73 6.36 6.43
N LEU A 246 10.96 5.28 7.19
CA LEU A 246 12.30 4.70 7.32
C LEU A 246 12.86 4.29 5.95
N GLN A 247 12.07 3.56 5.15
CA GLN A 247 12.48 3.17 3.80
C GLN A 247 12.69 4.38 2.90
N TYR A 248 11.79 5.38 2.97
CA TYR A 248 11.94 6.61 2.20
C TYR A 248 13.29 7.29 2.50
N LYS A 249 13.65 7.41 3.78
CA LYS A 249 14.94 8.00 4.20
C LYS A 249 16.13 7.20 3.69
N ASN A 250 16.06 5.87 3.77
CA ASN A 250 17.11 5.00 3.25
C ASN A 250 17.32 5.17 1.74
N VAL A 251 16.25 5.37 0.98
CA VAL A 251 16.29 5.53 -0.48
C VAL A 251 16.76 6.91 -0.90
N PHE A 252 16.29 7.97 -0.22
CA PHE A 252 16.46 9.36 -0.68
C PHE A 252 17.37 10.22 0.19
N GLY A 253 17.90 9.71 1.31
CA GLY A 253 18.91 10.39 2.14
C GLY A 253 18.41 11.60 2.95
N LEU A 254 17.17 11.55 3.47
CA LEU A 254 16.60 12.59 4.35
C LEU A 254 16.83 12.35 5.84
#